data_AF-A0A7V4LZJ9-F1
#
_entry.id   AF-A0A7V4LZJ9-F1
#
_cell.length_a   1.000
_cell.length_b   1.000
_cell.length_c   1.000
_cell.angle_alpha   90.00
_cell.angle_beta   90.00
_cell.angle_gamma   90.00
#
_symmetry.space_group_name_H-M   'P 1'
#
loop_
_entity.id
_entity.type
_entity.pdbx_description
1 polymer ?
#
loop_
_entity_poly.entity_id
_entity_poly.type
_entity_poly.pdbx_seq_one_letter_code
_entity_poly.pdbx_strand_id
1 'polypeptide(L)'
;MRKIGMILAAGALMGLILAGCEWESVTDDVSGGGSSNNNNNNNTNTNANNTNTNNNSNTNTNHNPPSQTNVISGTEVSVTGESLGTGQNNVTVYTGVFAHSPVKAGSVTIVAGGYVFTDNGNGTLSGSAGCSGLLIYDTGAWAIDLNGADIPGQAIWASYVYIVPK
;
A
#
# COMPACT_ATOMS: atom_id res chain seq x y z
N MET A 1 -10.95 13.61 -51.08
CA MET A 1 -11.15 14.85 -50.29
C MET A 1 -10.76 14.56 -48.85
N ARG A 2 -10.09 15.53 -48.22
CA ARG A 2 -9.27 15.45 -47.01
C ARG A 2 -10.08 15.16 -45.73
N LYS A 3 -9.46 14.45 -44.77
CA LYS A 3 -9.47 14.84 -43.34
C LYS A 3 -8.12 14.46 -42.70
N ILE A 4 -7.24 15.46 -42.55
CA ILE A 4 -6.05 15.41 -41.70
C ILE A 4 -6.50 15.95 -40.34
N GLY A 5 -6.50 15.09 -39.32
CA GLY A 5 -6.75 15.48 -37.93
C GLY A 5 -5.43 15.68 -37.21
N MET A 6 -5.00 16.95 -37.09
CA MET A 6 -4.02 17.40 -36.13
C MET A 6 -4.61 17.28 -34.72
N ILE A 7 -3.94 16.61 -33.79
CA ILE A 7 -4.18 16.80 -32.34
C ILE A 7 -2.87 17.19 -31.67
N LEU A 8 -3.05 18.19 -30.83
CA LEU A 8 -2.13 19.14 -30.21
C LEU A 8 -1.29 18.47 -29.10
N ALA A 9 0.01 18.75 -29.09
CA ALA A 9 0.85 18.52 -27.92
C ALA A 9 0.63 19.65 -26.89
N ALA A 10 0.33 19.27 -25.64
CA ALA A 10 0.57 20.07 -24.44
C ALA A 10 1.33 19.13 -23.50
N GLY A 11 2.57 19.39 -23.10
CA GLY A 11 3.05 20.62 -22.49
C GLY A 11 3.20 20.33 -20.99
N ALA A 12 4.39 19.88 -20.58
CA ALA A 12 4.76 19.65 -19.19
C ALA A 12 4.70 20.95 -18.37
N LEU A 13 4.24 20.89 -17.12
CA LEU A 13 4.48 21.97 -16.16
C LEU A 13 4.55 21.46 -14.71
N MET A 14 5.77 21.57 -14.16
CA MET A 14 6.19 21.96 -12.81
C MET A 14 5.34 21.61 -11.58
N GLY A 15 6.04 21.08 -10.57
CA GLY A 15 5.60 21.10 -9.18
C GLY A 15 6.67 20.62 -8.20
N LEU A 16 7.89 21.16 -8.27
CA LEU A 16 8.90 20.99 -7.22
C LEU A 16 8.47 21.85 -6.02
N ILE A 17 7.95 21.22 -4.96
CA ILE A 17 7.73 21.90 -3.68
C ILE A 17 8.96 21.63 -2.80
N LEU A 18 9.80 22.66 -2.69
CA LEU A 18 10.73 22.83 -1.58
C LEU A 18 9.92 23.17 -0.32
N ALA A 19 9.97 22.27 0.67
CA ALA A 19 9.93 22.61 2.08
C ALA A 19 10.92 21.62 2.73
N GLY A 20 12.07 22.03 3.27
CA GLY A 20 12.22 23.17 4.15
C GLY A 20 11.76 22.80 5.55
N CYS A 21 12.30 21.71 6.10
CA CYS A 21 12.24 21.42 7.52
C CYS A 21 13.68 21.33 8.03
N GLU A 22 14.32 22.49 8.11
CA GLU A 22 15.33 22.70 9.13
C GLU A 22 14.58 22.69 10.47
N TRP A 23 14.85 21.70 11.31
CA TRP A 23 14.52 21.80 12.72
C TRP A 23 15.84 21.98 13.46
N GLU A 24 15.96 23.17 14.03
CA GLU A 24 17.05 23.58 14.89
C GLU A 24 17.19 22.61 16.07
N SER A 25 18.44 22.32 16.41
CA SER A 25 18.80 21.68 17.65
C SER A 25 18.35 22.58 18.81
N VAL A 26 17.43 22.07 19.63
CA VAL A 26 17.26 22.58 21.00
C VAL A 26 18.03 21.63 21.91
N THR A 27 19.25 22.05 22.25
CA THR A 27 19.83 21.73 23.55
C THR A 27 19.13 22.61 24.58
N ASP A 28 18.56 22.01 25.62
CA ASP A 28 18.52 22.62 26.95
C ASP A 28 18.37 21.51 27.99
N ASP A 29 19.45 21.31 28.74
CA ASP A 29 19.47 20.65 30.04
C ASP A 29 18.55 21.44 31.00
N VAL A 30 17.49 20.82 31.49
CA VAL A 30 16.85 21.26 32.75
C VAL A 30 16.79 20.08 33.71
N SER A 31 17.54 20.29 34.77
CA SER A 31 17.61 19.53 36.00
C SER A 31 16.31 19.63 36.79
N GLY A 32 15.94 18.53 37.47
CA GLY A 32 15.20 18.61 38.74
C GLY A 32 13.77 18.05 38.76
N GLY A 33 13.64 16.85 39.34
CA GLY A 33 12.71 16.55 40.43
C GLY A 33 11.20 16.51 40.15
N GLY A 34 10.57 15.36 40.38
CA GLY A 34 9.12 15.29 40.55
C GLY A 34 8.52 13.90 40.43
N SER A 35 8.50 13.16 41.55
CA SER A 35 7.72 11.94 41.74
C SER A 35 6.23 12.17 41.42
N SER A 36 5.61 11.29 40.64
CA SER A 36 4.18 10.99 40.75
C SER A 36 3.89 9.58 40.23
N ASN A 37 3.76 8.70 41.20
CA ASN A 37 3.25 7.35 41.12
C ASN A 37 1.73 7.43 40.91
N ASN A 38 1.16 6.87 39.84
CA ASN A 38 -0.25 6.49 39.86
C ASN A 38 -0.47 5.18 39.10
N ASN A 39 -0.50 4.13 39.90
CA ASN A 39 -0.79 2.75 39.56
C ASN A 39 -2.32 2.59 39.57
N ASN A 40 -2.98 2.28 38.44
CA ASN A 40 -4.22 1.48 38.40
C ASN A 40 -4.73 1.31 36.95
N ASN A 41 -4.54 0.13 36.36
CA ASN A 41 -5.73 -0.59 35.91
C ASN A 41 -5.46 -2.10 35.81
N ASN A 42 -5.98 -2.78 36.81
CA ASN A 42 -6.10 -4.22 36.91
C ASN A 42 -7.18 -4.71 35.92
N ASN A 43 -6.78 -5.50 34.91
CA ASN A 43 -7.72 -6.45 34.30
C ASN A 43 -7.04 -7.82 34.21
N THR A 44 -7.18 -8.57 35.31
CA THR A 44 -7.02 -10.01 35.40
C THR A 44 -8.05 -10.72 34.52
N ASN A 45 -7.61 -11.35 33.44
CA ASN A 45 -8.27 -12.56 32.94
C ASN A 45 -7.24 -13.68 32.79
N THR A 46 -7.05 -14.41 33.90
CA THR A 46 -6.36 -15.68 33.93
C THR A 46 -7.27 -16.78 33.39
N ASN A 47 -6.99 -17.27 32.19
CA ASN A 47 -7.26 -18.67 31.87
C ASN A 47 -6.01 -19.26 31.21
N ALA A 48 -5.24 -19.99 32.01
CA ALA A 48 -4.07 -20.73 31.60
C ALA A 48 -4.50 -22.13 31.12
N ASN A 49 -4.16 -22.48 29.87
CA ASN A 49 -3.88 -23.86 29.52
C ASN A 49 -2.85 -23.95 28.38
N ASN A 50 -1.60 -24.08 28.82
CA ASN A 50 -0.55 -24.98 28.34
C ASN A 50 0.12 -24.74 26.95
N THR A 51 1.15 -23.87 26.87
CA THR A 51 2.63 -24.12 26.85
C THR A 51 3.23 -24.83 25.63
N ASN A 52 4.09 -24.14 24.87
CA ASN A 52 5.55 -24.41 24.66
C ASN A 52 6.08 -23.44 23.57
N THR A 53 7.20 -22.71 23.63
CA THR A 53 8.17 -22.30 24.66
C THR A 53 9.15 -21.29 24.02
N ASN A 54 9.46 -20.24 24.78
CA ASN A 54 10.65 -19.38 24.79
C ASN A 54 11.29 -18.86 23.49
N ASN A 55 11.27 -17.54 23.35
CA ASN A 55 12.50 -16.74 23.43
C ASN A 55 12.21 -15.36 24.04
N ASN A 56 12.12 -15.34 25.37
CA ASN A 56 12.35 -14.13 26.16
C ASN A 56 13.86 -14.04 26.42
N SER A 57 14.56 -13.24 25.60
CA SER A 57 15.85 -12.67 25.98
C SER A 57 15.71 -11.15 25.96
N ASN A 58 14.92 -10.63 26.91
CA ASN A 58 14.91 -9.21 27.23
C ASN A 58 16.17 -8.85 28.03
N THR A 59 17.29 -8.72 27.32
CA THR A 59 18.44 -7.95 27.77
C THR A 59 18.21 -6.50 27.38
N ASN A 60 18.00 -5.66 28.39
CA ASN A 60 17.91 -4.21 28.30
C ASN A 60 19.12 -3.61 27.57
N THR A 61 18.92 -3.09 26.36
CA THR A 61 19.75 -2.04 25.73
C THR A 61 18.91 -1.30 24.69
N ASN A 62 18.71 0.01 24.88
CA ASN A 62 18.27 1.01 23.89
C ASN A 62 17.69 0.46 22.57
N HIS A 63 16.36 0.45 22.44
CA HIS A 63 15.74 0.26 21.14
C HIS A 63 14.76 1.39 20.87
N ASN A 64 15.13 2.22 19.89
CA ASN A 64 14.29 3.16 19.16
C ASN A 64 12.87 2.58 19.01
N PRO A 65 11.78 3.32 19.31
CA PRO A 65 10.44 2.75 19.18
C PRO A 65 10.28 2.23 17.74
N PRO A 66 9.99 0.92 17.54
CA PRO A 66 9.81 0.42 16.19
C PRO A 66 8.63 1.16 15.59
N SER A 67 8.84 1.76 14.42
CA SER A 67 7.79 2.31 13.57
C SER A 67 6.61 1.36 13.61
N GLN A 68 5.51 1.83 14.18
CA GLN A 68 4.31 1.05 14.42
C GLN A 68 3.73 0.68 13.06
N THR A 69 4.11 -0.49 12.51
CA THR A 69 3.47 -1.03 11.32
C THR A 69 2.00 -1.19 11.67
N ASN A 70 1.13 -0.47 10.96
CA ASN A 70 -0.32 -0.50 11.17
C ASN A 70 -0.85 -1.89 10.73
N VAL A 71 -0.72 -2.89 11.60
CA VAL A 71 -1.22 -4.23 11.34
C VAL A 71 -2.74 -4.17 11.49
N ILE A 72 -3.45 -4.01 10.37
CA ILE A 72 -4.91 -4.11 10.34
C ILE A 72 -5.27 -5.53 10.79
N SER A 73 -5.73 -5.66 12.04
CA SER A 73 -6.14 -6.95 12.60
C SER A 73 -7.54 -7.29 12.09
N GLY A 74 -7.65 -8.28 11.21
CA GLY A 74 -8.92 -8.77 10.68
C GLY A 74 -8.82 -10.17 10.09
N THR A 75 -9.93 -10.66 9.56
CA THR A 75 -9.96 -11.94 8.82
C THR A 75 -9.54 -11.68 7.37
N GLU A 76 -8.52 -12.40 6.90
CA GLU A 76 -8.07 -12.33 5.51
C GLU A 76 -8.95 -13.19 4.61
N VAL A 77 -9.47 -12.59 3.53
CA VAL A 77 -10.29 -13.28 2.53
C VAL A 77 -9.66 -13.11 1.16
N SER A 78 -9.44 -14.22 0.46
CA SER A 78 -8.85 -14.22 -0.88
C SER A 78 -9.92 -14.04 -1.96
N VAL A 79 -9.63 -13.17 -2.92
CA VAL A 79 -10.39 -12.98 -4.16
C VAL A 79 -9.50 -13.44 -5.31
N THR A 80 -10.04 -14.29 -6.17
CA THR A 80 -9.35 -14.78 -7.37
C THR A 80 -10.17 -14.47 -8.62
N GLY A 81 -9.51 -13.89 -9.62
CA GLY A 81 -10.12 -13.65 -10.93
C GLY A 81 -11.22 -12.58 -10.96
N GLU A 82 -11.13 -11.54 -10.12
CA GLU A 82 -12.01 -10.38 -10.25
C GLU A 82 -11.81 -9.75 -11.63
N SER A 83 -12.90 -9.59 -12.40
CA SER A 83 -12.84 -8.89 -13.68
C SER A 83 -12.83 -7.39 -13.46
N LEU A 84 -11.79 -6.74 -13.98
CA LEU A 84 -11.59 -5.29 -13.90
C LEU A 84 -12.02 -4.58 -15.18
N GLY A 85 -12.28 -5.33 -16.25
CA GLY A 85 -12.75 -4.82 -17.53
C GLY A 85 -12.01 -5.44 -18.72
N THR A 86 -12.04 -4.71 -19.84
CA THR A 86 -11.37 -5.08 -21.09
C THR A 86 -10.57 -3.91 -21.61
N GLY A 87 -9.44 -4.22 -22.25
CA GLY A 87 -8.58 -3.25 -22.90
C GLY A 87 -9.25 -2.56 -24.07
N GLN A 88 -8.93 -1.29 -24.25
CA GLN A 88 -9.49 -0.43 -25.29
C GLN A 88 -8.41 -0.06 -26.31
N ASN A 89 -8.83 0.24 -27.55
CA ASN A 89 -7.91 0.69 -28.60
C ASN A 89 -7.24 2.00 -28.20
N ASN A 90 -5.91 2.07 -28.37
CA ASN A 90 -5.10 3.25 -28.04
C ASN A 90 -5.17 3.69 -26.56
N VAL A 91 -5.49 2.77 -25.64
CA VAL A 91 -5.45 3.04 -24.20
C VAL A 91 -4.34 2.20 -23.56
N THR A 92 -3.40 2.88 -22.90
CA THR A 92 -2.20 2.28 -22.31
C THR A 92 -2.22 2.34 -20.78
N VAL A 93 -3.08 3.19 -20.20
CA VAL A 93 -3.25 3.36 -18.75
C VAL A 93 -4.67 2.94 -18.37
N TYR A 94 -4.77 2.10 -17.34
CA TYR A 94 -6.03 1.61 -16.81
C TYR A 94 -6.11 1.93 -15.32
N THR A 95 -7.30 2.31 -14.87
CA THR A 95 -7.57 2.64 -13.47
C THR A 95 -8.87 2.02 -13.02
N GLY A 96 -8.99 1.75 -11.73
CA GLY A 96 -10.24 1.26 -11.16
C GLY A 96 -10.17 1.18 -9.64
N VAL A 97 -11.18 0.51 -9.08
CA VAL A 97 -11.27 0.19 -7.66
C VAL A 97 -11.68 -1.26 -7.56
N PHE A 98 -11.03 -2.03 -6.69
CA PHE A 98 -11.44 -3.40 -6.40
C PHE A 98 -12.82 -3.46 -5.74
N ALA A 99 -13.54 -4.57 -5.92
CA ALA A 99 -14.82 -4.79 -5.28
C ALA A 99 -14.74 -4.83 -3.74
N HIS A 100 -13.58 -5.19 -3.18
CA HIS A 100 -13.36 -5.28 -1.75
C HIS A 100 -12.13 -4.49 -1.28
N SER A 101 -12.28 -3.80 -0.15
CA SER A 101 -11.25 -3.03 0.54
C SER A 101 -11.52 -3.04 2.06
N PRO A 102 -10.51 -2.81 2.91
CA PRO A 102 -9.10 -2.57 2.58
C PRO A 102 -8.39 -3.82 2.05
N VAL A 103 -7.44 -3.61 1.14
CA VAL A 103 -6.62 -4.66 0.54
C VAL A 103 -5.35 -4.88 1.36
N LYS A 104 -4.95 -6.13 1.56
CA LYS A 104 -3.71 -6.48 2.23
C LYS A 104 -2.50 -6.11 1.37
N ALA A 105 -1.55 -5.38 1.94
CA ALA A 105 -0.30 -5.04 1.28
C ALA A 105 0.52 -6.29 0.88
N GLY A 106 1.07 -6.28 -0.34
CA GLY A 106 1.84 -7.37 -0.91
C GLY A 106 0.99 -8.53 -1.43
N SER A 107 -0.33 -8.36 -1.57
CA SER A 107 -1.23 -9.45 -1.97
C SER A 107 -1.76 -9.36 -3.40
N VAL A 108 -1.66 -8.18 -4.03
CA VAL A 108 -2.29 -7.95 -5.33
C VAL A 108 -1.47 -8.51 -6.48
N THR A 109 -2.14 -9.18 -7.41
CA THR A 109 -1.66 -9.46 -8.76
C THR A 109 -2.72 -9.03 -9.76
N ILE A 110 -2.36 -8.17 -10.72
CA ILE A 110 -3.22 -7.78 -11.85
C ILE A 110 -2.63 -8.37 -13.12
N VAL A 111 -3.48 -8.99 -13.95
CA VAL A 111 -3.12 -9.45 -15.29
C VAL A 111 -3.92 -8.67 -16.31
N ALA A 112 -3.25 -8.02 -17.25
CA ALA A 112 -3.86 -7.20 -18.30
C ALA A 112 -3.29 -7.61 -19.66
N GLY A 113 -4.05 -8.34 -20.48
CA GLY A 113 -3.59 -8.74 -21.82
C GLY A 113 -2.23 -9.45 -21.88
N GLY A 114 -1.87 -10.22 -20.85
CA GLY A 114 -0.60 -10.93 -20.74
C GLY A 114 0.50 -10.19 -19.95
N TYR A 115 0.31 -8.90 -19.66
CA TYR A 115 1.15 -8.17 -18.71
C TYR A 115 0.76 -8.51 -17.28
N VAL A 116 1.74 -8.84 -16.45
CA VAL A 116 1.53 -9.19 -15.03
C VAL A 116 2.11 -8.09 -14.17
N PHE A 117 1.29 -7.56 -13.28
CA PHE A 117 1.64 -6.56 -12.28
C PHE A 117 1.59 -7.20 -10.90
N THR A 118 2.66 -7.06 -10.14
CA THR A 118 2.82 -7.62 -8.79
C THR A 118 2.97 -6.51 -7.77
N ASP A 119 2.22 -6.62 -6.68
CA ASP A 119 2.27 -5.71 -5.55
C ASP A 119 3.58 -5.81 -4.77
N ASN A 120 4.23 -4.67 -4.56
CA ASN A 120 5.48 -4.58 -3.81
C ASN A 120 5.27 -4.33 -2.30
N GLY A 121 4.02 -4.18 -1.85
CA GLY A 121 3.69 -3.93 -0.44
C GLY A 121 3.92 -2.49 0.03
N ASN A 122 4.27 -1.58 -0.87
CA ASN A 122 4.55 -0.16 -0.58
C ASN A 122 3.66 0.80 -1.40
N GLY A 123 2.55 0.31 -1.93
CA GLY A 123 1.62 1.07 -2.78
C GLY A 123 2.02 1.16 -4.25
N THR A 124 3.10 0.47 -4.66
CA THR A 124 3.51 0.37 -6.07
C THR A 124 3.33 -1.06 -6.60
N LEU A 125 3.06 -1.15 -7.90
CA LEU A 125 2.99 -2.41 -8.64
C LEU A 125 4.16 -2.47 -9.64
N SER A 126 4.90 -3.58 -9.62
CA SER A 126 5.95 -3.88 -10.60
C SER A 126 5.35 -4.68 -11.76
N GLY A 127 5.51 -4.20 -12.99
CA GLY A 127 5.10 -4.91 -14.20
C GLY A 127 6.28 -5.39 -15.06
N SER A 128 6.02 -6.31 -15.99
CA SER A 128 7.01 -6.72 -17.00
C SER A 128 7.26 -5.60 -18.02
N ALA A 129 8.39 -5.66 -18.74
CA ALA A 129 8.71 -4.74 -19.85
C ALA A 129 8.64 -3.23 -19.52
N GLY A 130 8.94 -2.85 -18.27
CA GLY A 130 8.90 -1.46 -17.82
C GLY A 130 7.50 -0.95 -17.46
N CYS A 131 6.49 -1.82 -17.46
CA CYS A 131 5.16 -1.49 -16.95
C CYS A 131 5.22 -1.23 -15.44
N SER A 132 4.36 -0.34 -14.94
CA SER A 132 4.31 -0.01 -13.52
C SER A 132 2.88 0.35 -13.10
N GLY A 133 2.62 0.41 -11.80
CA GLY A 133 1.32 0.80 -11.29
C GLY A 133 1.36 1.32 -9.87
N LEU A 134 0.20 1.79 -9.43
CA LEU A 134 -0.04 2.33 -8.09
C LEU A 134 -1.25 1.63 -7.47
N LEU A 135 -1.25 1.53 -6.15
CA LEU A 135 -2.31 0.94 -5.36
C LEU A 135 -2.47 1.69 -4.03
N ILE A 136 -3.71 2.06 -3.71
CA ILE A 136 -4.09 2.59 -2.40
C ILE A 136 -4.82 1.48 -1.65
N TYR A 137 -4.15 0.86 -0.67
CA TYR A 137 -4.66 -0.31 0.05
C TYR A 137 -5.99 -0.05 0.75
N ASP A 138 -6.15 1.12 1.37
CA ASP A 138 -7.34 1.46 2.15
C ASP A 138 -8.61 1.52 1.29
N THR A 139 -8.50 2.05 0.07
CA THR A 139 -9.64 2.23 -0.83
C THR A 139 -9.77 1.12 -1.85
N GLY A 140 -8.69 0.37 -2.11
CA GLY A 140 -8.59 -0.57 -3.22
C GLY A 140 -8.46 0.11 -4.58
N ALA A 141 -8.20 1.43 -4.62
CA ALA A 141 -8.00 2.16 -5.87
C ALA A 141 -6.65 1.78 -6.49
N TRP A 142 -6.65 1.50 -7.79
CA TRP A 142 -5.47 1.06 -8.52
C TRP A 142 -5.32 1.77 -9.86
N ALA A 143 -4.08 1.84 -10.34
CA ALA A 143 -3.71 2.29 -11.67
C ALA A 143 -2.56 1.43 -12.21
N ILE A 144 -2.62 1.05 -13.49
CA ILE A 144 -1.53 0.38 -14.20
C ILE A 144 -1.22 1.13 -15.51
N ASP A 145 0.07 1.22 -15.83
CA ASP A 145 0.59 1.75 -17.09
C ASP A 145 1.32 0.62 -17.83
N LEU A 146 0.85 0.34 -19.05
CA LEU A 146 1.41 -0.64 -19.96
C LEU A 146 2.62 -0.12 -20.76
N ASN A 147 3.17 1.03 -20.37
CA ASN A 147 4.37 1.65 -20.95
C ASN A 147 4.25 1.85 -22.47
N GLY A 148 3.09 2.37 -22.89
CA GLY A 148 2.80 2.67 -24.29
C GLY A 148 2.18 1.51 -25.10
N ALA A 149 2.07 0.30 -24.54
CA ALA A 149 1.37 -0.80 -25.19
C ALA A 149 -0.15 -0.68 -25.02
N ASP A 150 -0.92 -1.05 -26.05
CA ASP A 150 -2.36 -1.21 -25.98
C ASP A 150 -2.77 -2.68 -26.05
N ILE A 151 -3.90 -3.02 -25.42
CA ILE A 151 -4.37 -4.41 -25.26
C ILE A 151 -5.85 -4.54 -25.68
N PRO A 152 -6.24 -4.12 -26.90
CA PRO A 152 -7.64 -4.03 -27.30
C PRO A 152 -8.35 -5.38 -27.23
N GLY A 153 -9.50 -5.40 -26.53
CA GLY A 153 -10.33 -6.59 -26.36
C GLY A 153 -9.76 -7.65 -25.42
N GLN A 154 -8.54 -7.49 -24.93
CA GLN A 154 -7.98 -8.38 -23.91
C GLN A 154 -8.57 -8.04 -22.56
N ALA A 155 -8.92 -9.05 -21.77
CA ALA A 155 -9.47 -8.78 -20.45
C ALA A 155 -8.38 -8.43 -19.42
N ILE A 156 -8.86 -7.81 -18.34
CA ILE A 156 -8.06 -7.37 -17.21
C ILE A 156 -8.67 -8.02 -15.97
N TRP A 157 -7.85 -8.72 -15.19
CA TRP A 157 -8.30 -9.42 -13.99
C TRP A 157 -7.34 -9.21 -12.82
N ALA A 158 -7.85 -9.37 -11.61
CA ALA A 158 -7.05 -9.31 -10.39
C ALA A 158 -7.26 -10.51 -9.47
N SER A 159 -6.22 -10.83 -8.72
CA SER A 159 -6.30 -11.65 -7.51
C SER A 159 -5.68 -10.86 -6.37
N TYR A 160 -6.29 -10.93 -5.19
CA TYR A 160 -5.83 -10.19 -4.01
C TYR A 160 -6.42 -10.75 -2.72
N VAL A 161 -5.94 -10.25 -1.58
CA VAL A 161 -6.50 -10.54 -0.26
C VAL A 161 -7.06 -9.25 0.32
N TYR A 162 -8.28 -9.26 0.84
CA TYR A 162 -8.85 -8.15 1.60
C TYR A 162 -9.05 -8.52 3.06
N ILE A 163 -9.08 -7.51 3.93
CA ILE A 163 -9.18 -7.68 5.37
C ILE A 163 -10.58 -7.28 5.83
N VAL A 164 -11.29 -8.23 6.43
CA VAL A 164 -12.57 -7.97 7.11
C VAL A 164 -12.26 -7.58 8.57
N PRO A 165 -12.59 -6.35 9.02
CA PRO A 165 -12.43 -5.96 10.41
C PRO A 165 -13.23 -6.87 11.34
N LYS A 166 -12.71 -7.11 12.55
CA LYS A 166 -13.43 -7.84 13.61
C LYS A 166 -14.45 -6.96 14.31
#